data_AF-A0AAW5S9R8-F1
#
_entry.id   AF-A0AAW5S9R8-F1
#
_cell.length_a   1.000
_cell.length_b   1.000
_cell.length_c   1.000
_cell.angle_alpha   90.00
_cell.angle_beta   90.00
_cell.angle_gamma   90.00
#
_symmetry.space_group_name_H-M   'P 1'
#
loop_
_entity.id
_entity.type
_entity.pdbx_description
1 polymer ?
#
loop_
_entity_poly.entity_id
_entity_poly.type
_entity_poly.pdbx_seq_one_letter_code
_entity_poly.pdbx_strand_id
1 'polypeptide(L)'
;MTQTTQPQMRTQVRADVPDSERAPARARRDGKRVARLRAGAVCWLAIVVCCLAAAGLAATGARTGLGGDSRAPVVPEAGTLQVSGAGTTKSLPCHAGYLSVSGKDNTVTLTGHCTSVSVSGNGNRIAVDSSDAVSAAGAGNVVVYHWGSPKVVNAGSGNVVRQG
;
A
#
# COMPACT_ATOMS: atom_id res chain seq x y z
N MET A 1 18.42 -70.13 21.42
CA MET A 1 16.99 -69.86 21.74
C MET A 1 16.74 -68.40 21.38
N THR A 2 15.84 -67.96 20.52
CA THR A 2 14.95 -68.55 19.51
C THR A 2 14.37 -67.33 18.79
N GLN A 3 14.29 -67.42 17.46
CA GLN A 3 13.61 -66.51 16.53
C GLN A 3 12.08 -66.54 16.75
N THR A 4 11.34 -65.44 16.50
CA THR A 4 9.89 -65.36 16.05
C THR A 4 9.53 -63.85 15.99
N THR A 5 9.39 -63.17 14.84
CA THR A 5 8.35 -63.19 13.77
C THR A 5 6.98 -62.59 14.19
N GLN A 6 6.53 -61.58 13.41
CA GLN A 6 5.23 -60.85 13.27
C GLN A 6 3.93 -61.68 13.45
N PRO A 7 2.65 -61.15 13.54
CA PRO A 7 2.07 -60.05 12.73
C PRO A 7 0.85 -59.20 13.25
N GLN A 8 0.55 -58.14 12.49
CA GLN A 8 -0.72 -57.42 12.16
C GLN A 8 -2.06 -57.78 12.86
N MET A 9 -2.78 -56.77 13.37
CA MET A 9 -4.28 -56.71 13.39
C MET A 9 -4.76 -55.26 13.28
N ARG A 10 -5.34 -54.88 12.13
CA ARG A 10 -6.79 -54.72 11.90
C ARG A 10 -7.46 -53.64 12.76
N THR A 11 -7.86 -52.54 12.13
CA THR A 11 -9.28 -52.14 12.08
C THR A 11 -9.47 -51.19 10.90
N GLN A 12 -9.94 -51.76 9.79
CA GLN A 12 -10.64 -51.09 8.71
C GLN A 12 -12.09 -50.92 9.18
N VAL A 13 -12.62 -49.70 9.19
CA VAL A 13 -14.07 -49.49 9.15
C VAL A 13 -14.35 -48.67 7.91
N ARG A 14 -14.61 -49.39 6.83
CA ARG A 14 -15.32 -48.94 5.64
C ARG A 14 -16.75 -49.42 5.80
N ALA A 15 -17.69 -48.49 5.87
CA ALA A 15 -19.11 -48.76 5.66
C ALA A 15 -19.57 -47.91 4.48
N ASP A 16 -20.07 -48.60 3.48
CA ASP A 16 -20.55 -48.16 2.18
C ASP A 16 -22.09 -47.95 2.24
N VAL A 17 -22.58 -46.88 1.57
CA VAL A 17 -23.81 -46.83 0.70
C VAL A 17 -25.21 -46.72 1.40
N PRO A 18 -26.34 -46.23 0.79
CA PRO A 18 -26.63 -45.54 -0.50
C PRO A 18 -27.50 -44.24 -0.46
N ASP A 19 -27.54 -43.58 -1.63
CA ASP A 19 -28.54 -42.73 -2.35
C ASP A 19 -29.98 -42.45 -1.82
N SER A 20 -30.43 -41.18 -1.89
CA SER A 20 -31.79 -40.76 -2.31
C SER A 20 -32.02 -39.23 -2.24
N GLU A 21 -31.80 -38.57 -3.38
CA GLU A 21 -32.72 -37.64 -4.07
C GLU A 21 -33.79 -36.83 -3.27
N ARG A 22 -33.64 -35.49 -3.19
CA ARG A 22 -34.69 -34.50 -3.56
C ARG A 22 -34.20 -33.05 -3.60
N ALA A 23 -34.28 -32.42 -4.76
CA ALA A 23 -34.29 -30.96 -4.94
C ALA A 23 -35.65 -30.36 -4.50
N PRO A 24 -35.90 -29.04 -4.64
CA PRO A 24 -35.16 -27.88 -4.16
C PRO A 24 -36.04 -27.06 -3.17
N ALA A 25 -35.43 -26.37 -2.21
CA ALA A 25 -36.12 -25.32 -1.46
C ALA A 25 -35.35 -24.00 -1.56
N ARG A 26 -35.91 -23.07 -2.32
CA ARG A 26 -35.51 -21.66 -2.33
C ARG A 26 -35.65 -21.13 -0.91
N ALA A 27 -34.54 -20.76 -0.29
CA ALA A 27 -34.53 -19.91 0.89
C ALA A 27 -33.58 -18.74 0.64
N ARG A 28 -34.14 -17.58 0.31
CA ARG A 28 -33.45 -16.30 0.48
C ARG A 28 -33.09 -16.16 1.95
N ARG A 29 -31.81 -16.00 2.25
CA ARG A 29 -31.38 -15.27 3.44
C ARG A 29 -30.22 -14.37 3.07
N ASP A 30 -30.56 -13.08 3.02
CA ASP A 30 -29.65 -11.96 3.14
C ASP A 30 -28.75 -12.15 4.36
N GLY A 31 -27.47 -12.38 4.08
CA GLY A 31 -26.42 -12.52 5.06
C GLY A 31 -25.32 -11.55 4.71
N LYS A 32 -25.38 -10.38 5.35
CA LYS A 32 -24.42 -9.27 5.39
C LYS A 32 -22.97 -9.76 5.22
N ARG A 33 -22.46 -9.79 3.99
CA ARG A 33 -21.03 -9.92 3.76
C ARG A 33 -20.43 -8.55 3.99
N VAL A 34 -19.83 -8.38 5.17
CA VAL A 34 -18.84 -7.34 5.42
C VAL A 34 -17.65 -7.65 4.53
N ALA A 35 -17.79 -7.27 3.25
CA ALA A 35 -16.73 -7.34 2.28
C ALA A 35 -15.65 -6.39 2.79
N ARG A 36 -14.51 -6.96 3.16
CA ARG A 36 -13.28 -6.20 3.40
C ARG A 36 -12.98 -5.46 2.11
N LEU A 37 -13.35 -4.18 2.09
CA LEU A 37 -13.17 -3.28 0.97
C LEU A 37 -11.67 -3.17 0.68
N ARG A 38 -11.21 -3.88 -0.36
CA ARG A 38 -10.04 -3.49 -1.14
C ARG A 38 -10.44 -2.25 -1.97
N ALA A 39 -10.73 -1.15 -1.29
CA ALA A 39 -11.23 0.12 -1.85
C ALA A 39 -10.11 1.15 -2.09
N GLY A 40 -8.92 0.70 -2.50
CA GLY A 40 -7.82 1.61 -2.85
C GLY A 40 -7.69 1.86 -4.34
N ALA A 41 -7.87 0.83 -5.18
CA ALA A 41 -7.45 0.89 -6.59
C ALA A 41 -8.59 1.11 -7.60
N VAL A 42 -9.81 0.64 -7.29
CA VAL A 42 -10.93 0.69 -8.25
C VAL A 42 -11.63 2.05 -8.27
N CYS A 43 -11.65 2.75 -7.13
CA CYS A 43 -12.22 4.10 -7.06
C CYS A 43 -11.34 5.14 -7.79
N TRP A 44 -10.03 4.90 -7.83
CA TRP A 44 -9.08 5.79 -8.50
C TRP A 44 -9.23 5.74 -10.03
N LEU A 45 -9.48 4.56 -10.60
CA LEU A 45 -9.62 4.39 -12.05
C LEU A 45 -10.93 4.97 -12.62
N ALA A 46 -12.02 4.94 -11.85
CA ALA A 46 -13.30 5.51 -12.30
C ALA A 46 -13.25 7.04 -12.45
N ILE A 47 -12.44 7.72 -11.63
CA ILE A 47 -12.29 9.19 -11.66
C ILE A 47 -11.48 9.63 -12.89
N VAL A 48 -10.43 8.89 -13.26
CA VAL A 48 -9.58 9.23 -14.42
C VAL A 48 -10.32 9.04 -15.75
N VAL A 49 -11.15 8.00 -15.86
CA VAL A 49 -11.95 7.74 -17.08
C VAL A 49 -13.05 8.78 -17.27
N CYS A 50 -13.62 9.33 -16.19
CA CYS A 50 -14.64 10.37 -16.28
C CYS A 50 -14.08 11.75 -16.69
N CYS A 51 -12.81 12.04 -16.41
CA CYS A 51 -12.18 13.32 -16.78
C CYS A 51 -11.65 13.36 -18.23
N LEU A 52 -11.42 12.23 -18.89
CA LEU A 52 -10.80 12.21 -20.23
C LEU A 52 -11.76 12.50 -21.39
N ALA A 53 -13.08 12.58 -21.15
CA ALA A 53 -14.07 12.79 -22.21
C ALA A 53 -14.62 14.23 -22.32
N ALA A 54 -14.07 15.22 -21.58
CA ALA A 54 -14.72 16.54 -21.46
C ALA A 54 -13.80 17.79 -21.63
N ALA A 55 -12.60 17.69 -22.22
CA ALA A 55 -11.75 18.87 -22.41
C ALA A 55 -11.26 19.03 -23.86
N GLY A 56 -12.20 19.31 -24.76
CA GLY A 56 -11.89 20.06 -25.98
C GLY A 56 -11.79 21.55 -25.67
N LEU A 57 -10.76 22.19 -26.23
CA LEU A 57 -10.64 23.63 -26.51
C LEU A 57 -10.56 24.64 -25.32
N ALA A 58 -9.32 25.02 -24.96
CA ALA A 58 -8.94 26.37 -24.55
C ALA A 58 -7.46 26.57 -24.93
N ALA A 59 -7.17 27.21 -26.07
CA ALA A 59 -6.85 28.63 -26.17
C ALA A 59 -5.59 29.04 -25.38
N THR A 60 -4.51 29.27 -26.13
CA THR A 60 -3.50 30.35 -25.98
C THR A 60 -3.00 30.75 -24.59
N GLY A 61 -1.67 30.69 -24.44
CA GLY A 61 -0.91 31.77 -23.80
C GLY A 61 -0.20 31.43 -22.48
N ALA A 62 1.10 31.21 -22.55
CA ALA A 62 2.12 31.96 -21.78
C ALA A 62 3.50 31.32 -22.00
N ARG A 63 4.32 31.96 -22.84
CA ARG A 63 5.76 31.93 -22.62
C ARG A 63 6.04 32.95 -21.52
N THR A 64 6.74 32.52 -20.47
CA THR A 64 7.74 33.22 -19.64
C THR A 64 7.58 32.84 -18.18
N GLY A 65 8.69 32.37 -17.61
CA GLY A 65 8.79 31.97 -16.23
C GLY A 65 10.13 31.27 -15.94
N LEU A 66 11.23 31.75 -16.53
CA LEU A 66 12.57 31.47 -15.97
C LEU A 66 12.76 32.37 -14.74
N GLY A 67 11.90 32.17 -13.74
CA GLY A 67 12.07 32.67 -12.39
C GLY A 67 12.71 31.54 -11.60
N GLY A 68 14.04 31.49 -11.64
CA GLY A 68 14.82 30.66 -10.74
C GLY A 68 14.64 31.16 -9.32
N ASP A 69 13.65 30.61 -8.62
CA ASP A 69 13.68 30.55 -7.17
C ASP A 69 14.10 29.13 -6.84
N SER A 70 15.38 28.95 -6.51
CA SER A 70 15.95 27.67 -6.04
C SER A 70 15.46 27.37 -4.61
N ARG A 71 14.16 27.48 -4.38
CA ARG A 71 13.52 26.93 -3.22
C ARG A 71 13.46 25.43 -3.44
N ALA A 72 14.14 24.67 -2.58
CA ALA A 72 13.96 23.22 -2.51
C ALA A 72 12.46 22.91 -2.60
N PRO A 73 12.03 21.82 -3.28
CA PRO A 73 10.61 21.59 -3.50
C PRO A 73 9.91 21.54 -2.15
N VAL A 74 9.21 22.62 -1.81
CA VAL A 74 8.38 22.71 -0.62
C VAL A 74 7.11 21.98 -0.96
N VAL A 75 6.69 21.04 -0.12
CA VAL A 75 5.36 20.43 -0.26
C VAL A 75 4.35 21.58 -0.18
N PRO A 76 3.54 21.83 -1.22
CA PRO A 76 2.51 22.86 -1.17
C PRO A 76 1.61 22.59 0.04
N GLU A 77 1.13 23.63 0.70
CA GLU A 77 0.13 23.51 1.76
C GLU A 77 -1.09 22.79 1.14
N ALA A 78 -1.35 21.54 1.55
CA ALA A 78 -2.30 20.59 0.94
C ALA A 78 -1.96 19.99 -0.46
N GLY A 79 -0.70 20.03 -0.90
CA GLY A 79 -0.23 19.40 -2.14
C GLY A 79 0.13 17.92 -1.98
N THR A 80 0.00 17.14 -3.07
CA THR A 80 0.58 15.79 -3.17
C THR A 80 1.95 15.88 -3.81
N LEU A 81 3.00 15.55 -3.06
CA LEU A 81 4.36 15.47 -3.57
C LEU A 81 4.68 14.05 -3.98
N GLN A 82 5.14 13.88 -5.23
CA GLN A 82 5.50 12.59 -5.79
C GLN A 82 7.01 12.55 -6.04
N VAL A 83 7.68 11.59 -5.43
CA VAL A 83 9.11 11.32 -5.66
C VAL A 83 9.22 9.98 -6.35
N SER A 84 9.64 9.98 -7.61
CA SER A 84 9.90 8.78 -8.38
C SER A 84 11.35 8.75 -8.86
N GLY A 85 11.97 7.57 -8.86
CA GLY A 85 13.35 7.42 -9.32
C GLY A 85 14.03 6.14 -8.86
N ALA A 86 15.32 6.03 -9.17
CA ALA A 86 16.19 4.97 -8.69
C ALA A 86 17.46 5.59 -8.08
N GLY A 87 17.76 5.29 -6.81
CA GLY A 87 18.96 5.83 -6.14
C GLY A 87 18.90 7.34 -5.89
N THR A 88 17.70 7.93 -5.83
CA THR A 88 17.56 9.39 -5.69
C THR A 88 17.59 9.79 -4.23
N THR A 89 18.33 10.86 -3.89
CA THR A 89 18.30 11.45 -2.55
C THR A 89 17.63 12.82 -2.59
N LYS A 90 16.63 13.05 -1.74
CA LYS A 90 15.90 14.33 -1.64
C LYS A 90 15.62 14.70 -0.19
N SER A 91 15.68 16.00 0.10
CA SER A 91 15.21 16.57 1.35
C SER A 91 14.12 17.59 1.04
N LEU A 92 12.96 17.42 1.65
CA LEU A 92 11.73 18.13 1.29
C LEU A 92 11.00 18.54 2.58
N PRO A 93 10.74 19.83 2.80
CA PRO A 93 9.94 20.27 3.94
C PRO A 93 8.47 19.94 3.70
N CYS A 94 7.82 19.42 4.74
CA CYS A 94 6.46 18.95 4.73
C CYS A 94 5.60 19.76 5.71
N HIS A 95 4.54 20.35 5.18
CA HIS A 95 3.58 21.16 5.93
C HIS A 95 2.17 20.60 5.71
N ALA A 96 1.80 19.55 6.46
CA ALA A 96 0.50 18.87 6.39
C ALA A 96 0.12 18.32 5.00
N GLY A 97 1.11 17.97 4.18
CA GLY A 97 0.90 17.43 2.83
C GLY A 97 0.88 15.90 2.75
N TYR A 98 0.67 15.41 1.53
CA TYR A 98 0.71 13.99 1.19
C TYR A 98 1.98 13.71 0.39
N LEU A 99 2.81 12.77 0.85
CA LEU A 99 3.97 12.31 0.10
C LEU A 99 3.71 10.92 -0.44
N SER A 100 4.08 10.69 -1.70
CA SER A 100 4.19 9.36 -2.25
C SER A 100 5.55 9.19 -2.93
N VAL A 101 6.26 8.15 -2.50
CA VAL A 101 7.59 7.80 -2.98
C VAL A 101 7.50 6.47 -3.70
N SER A 102 8.02 6.41 -4.92
CA SER A 102 8.01 5.20 -5.74
C SER A 102 9.37 4.95 -6.38
N GLY A 103 9.76 3.68 -6.48
CA GLY A 103 10.95 3.25 -7.19
C GLY A 103 11.88 2.38 -6.34
N LYS A 104 13.19 2.48 -6.60
CA LYS A 104 14.20 1.62 -5.96
C LYS A 104 15.33 2.41 -5.30
N ASP A 105 15.74 1.99 -4.11
CA ASP A 105 16.90 2.54 -3.40
C ASP A 105 16.87 4.07 -3.21
N ASN A 106 15.67 4.67 -3.08
CA ASN A 106 15.55 6.11 -2.89
C ASN A 106 15.71 6.48 -1.41
N THR A 107 16.38 7.59 -1.14
CA THR A 107 16.52 8.15 0.20
C THR A 107 15.79 9.49 0.29
N VAL A 108 14.74 9.56 1.10
CA VAL A 108 13.93 10.77 1.25
C VAL A 108 13.93 11.23 2.70
N THR A 109 14.25 12.50 2.93
CA THR A 109 14.19 13.14 4.25
C THR A 109 13.09 14.18 4.25
N LEU A 110 12.18 14.09 5.21
CA LEU A 110 11.03 14.97 5.37
C LEU A 110 11.15 15.72 6.69
N THR A 111 11.23 17.04 6.59
CA THR A 111 11.29 17.91 7.77
C THR A 111 9.92 18.52 8.05
N GLY A 112 9.52 18.57 9.32
CA GLY A 112 8.21 19.09 9.75
C GLY A 112 7.13 18.02 9.97
N HIS A 113 5.88 18.33 9.64
CA HIS A 113 4.74 17.44 9.87
C HIS A 113 4.09 17.06 8.53
N CYS A 114 3.97 15.77 8.26
CA CYS A 114 3.24 15.24 7.12
C CYS A 114 1.93 14.57 7.53
N THR A 115 0.86 14.80 6.76
CA THR A 115 -0.41 14.12 7.00
C THR A 115 -0.29 12.62 6.66
N SER A 116 0.31 12.29 5.52
CA SER A 116 0.48 10.90 5.11
C SER A 116 1.72 10.71 4.25
N VAL A 117 2.45 9.64 4.53
CA VAL A 117 3.64 9.23 3.78
C VAL A 117 3.42 7.84 3.21
N SER A 118 3.43 7.71 1.89
CA SER A 118 3.34 6.44 1.19
C SER A 118 4.66 6.11 0.49
N VAL A 119 5.14 4.90 0.67
CA VAL A 119 6.39 4.40 0.09
C VAL A 119 6.06 3.14 -0.69
N SER A 120 6.49 3.06 -1.93
CA SER A 120 6.24 1.93 -2.82
C SER A 120 7.53 1.54 -3.54
N GLY A 121 7.82 0.24 -3.56
CA GLY A 121 8.94 -0.34 -4.31
C GLY A 121 9.93 -1.07 -3.42
N ASN A 122 11.21 -1.01 -3.76
CA ASN A 122 12.24 -1.86 -3.14
C ASN A 122 13.40 -1.05 -2.56
N GLY A 123 13.76 -1.33 -1.30
CA GLY A 123 14.97 -0.76 -0.68
C GLY A 123 14.91 0.75 -0.42
N ASN A 124 13.72 1.36 -0.39
CA ASN A 124 13.62 2.80 -0.15
C ASN A 124 13.83 3.13 1.34
N ARG A 125 14.56 4.20 1.63
CA ARG A 125 14.85 4.70 2.97
C ARG A 125 14.18 6.06 3.18
N ILE A 126 13.24 6.15 4.09
CA ILE A 126 12.55 7.39 4.42
C ILE A 126 12.83 7.79 5.86
N ALA A 127 13.23 9.03 6.06
CA ALA A 127 13.31 9.68 7.35
C ALA A 127 12.25 10.79 7.40
N VAL A 128 11.41 10.80 8.42
CA VAL A 128 10.38 11.82 8.64
C VAL A 128 10.47 12.33 10.08
N ASP A 129 10.27 13.62 10.29
CA ASP A 129 10.20 14.17 11.64
C ASP A 129 8.92 13.68 12.35
N SER A 130 7.75 14.07 11.82
CA SER A 130 6.44 13.59 12.30
C SER A 130 5.48 13.30 11.14
N SER A 131 4.64 12.28 11.33
CA SER A 131 3.53 12.03 10.43
C SER A 131 2.33 11.39 11.12
N ASP A 132 1.13 11.57 10.57
CA ASP A 132 -0.08 10.93 11.11
C ASP A 132 -0.31 9.53 10.54
N ALA A 133 0.15 9.28 9.32
CA ALA A 133 0.06 7.99 8.64
C ALA A 133 1.31 7.67 7.83
N VAL A 134 1.75 6.41 7.92
CA VAL A 134 2.86 5.87 7.15
C VAL A 134 2.43 4.57 6.51
N SER A 135 2.57 4.46 5.19
CA SER A 135 2.39 3.21 4.47
C SER A 135 3.65 2.82 3.72
N ALA A 136 4.19 1.64 4.01
CA ALA A 136 5.30 1.05 3.28
C ALA A 136 4.80 -0.15 2.47
N ALA A 137 4.98 -0.11 1.17
CA ALA A 137 4.55 -1.12 0.20
C ALA A 137 5.77 -1.65 -0.59
N GLY A 138 5.88 -2.96 -0.75
CA GLY A 138 6.93 -3.62 -1.52
C GLY A 138 7.91 -4.39 -0.63
N ALA A 139 9.22 -4.33 -0.94
CA ALA A 139 10.21 -5.17 -0.25
C ALA A 139 11.41 -4.38 0.31
N GLY A 140 11.75 -4.64 1.57
CA GLY A 140 12.98 -4.09 2.19
C GLY A 140 12.97 -2.57 2.38
N ASN A 141 11.81 -1.92 2.47
CA ASN A 141 11.74 -0.48 2.70
C ASN A 141 11.98 -0.16 4.18
N VAL A 142 12.68 0.92 4.48
CA VAL A 142 12.99 1.38 5.84
C VAL A 142 12.39 2.76 6.06
N VAL A 143 11.47 2.89 7.00
CA VAL A 143 10.89 4.18 7.41
C VAL A 143 11.25 4.47 8.86
N VAL A 144 11.86 5.63 9.08
CA VAL A 144 12.23 6.14 10.40
C VAL A 144 11.46 7.41 10.66
N TYR A 145 10.71 7.45 11.76
CA TYR A 145 10.02 8.66 12.23
C TYR A 145 10.64 9.13 13.55
N HIS A 146 10.77 10.43 13.77
CA HIS A 146 11.45 10.94 14.98
C HIS A 146 10.48 11.04 16.17
N TRP A 147 9.28 11.59 15.94
CA TRP A 147 8.28 11.80 16.98
C TRP A 147 6.85 11.63 16.47
N GLY A 148 5.90 11.49 17.40
CA GLY A 148 4.49 11.25 17.11
C GLY A 148 4.09 9.78 17.18
N SER A 149 2.89 9.47 16.70
CA SER A 149 2.33 8.11 16.69
C SER A 149 1.60 7.84 15.37
N PRO A 150 2.35 7.68 14.26
CA PRO A 150 1.74 7.44 12.96
C PRO A 150 0.99 6.12 12.92
N LYS A 151 -0.11 6.11 12.18
CA LYS A 151 -0.73 4.85 11.77
C LYS A 151 0.17 4.17 10.74
N VAL A 152 0.80 3.07 11.12
CA VAL A 152 1.68 2.29 10.24
C VAL A 152 0.90 1.24 9.47
N VAL A 153 1.07 1.22 8.16
CA VAL A 153 0.60 0.18 7.25
C VAL A 153 1.81 -0.44 6.56
N ASN A 154 2.00 -1.74 6.73
CA ASN A 154 3.08 -2.47 6.09
C ASN A 154 2.48 -3.49 5.11
N ALA A 155 2.80 -3.33 3.84
CA ALA A 155 2.38 -4.20 2.76
C ALA A 155 3.62 -4.77 2.04
N GLY A 156 3.73 -6.10 1.99
CA GLY A 156 4.86 -6.79 1.37
C GLY A 156 5.79 -7.45 2.39
N SER A 157 7.09 -7.50 2.11
CA SER A 157 8.05 -8.32 2.89
C SER A 157 9.32 -7.55 3.29
N GLY A 158 9.78 -7.75 4.53
CA GLY A 158 11.04 -7.17 5.01
C GLY A 158 11.05 -5.64 5.18
N ASN A 159 9.88 -4.98 5.18
CA ASN A 159 9.83 -3.55 5.48
C ASN A 159 10.00 -3.31 6.99
N VAL A 160 10.79 -2.30 7.36
CA VAL A 160 11.09 -1.90 8.73
C VAL A 160 10.54 -0.51 8.96
N VAL A 161 9.66 -0.35 9.95
CA VAL A 161 9.16 0.96 10.38
C VAL A 161 9.47 1.11 11.85
N ARG A 162 10.26 2.12 12.21
CA ARG A 162 10.72 2.34 13.60
C ARG A 162 10.79 3.81 13.93
N GLN A 163 10.69 4.11 15.22
CA GLN A 163 11.04 5.42 15.72
C GLN A 163 12.57 5.53 15.84
N GLY A 164 13.17 6.68 15.55
CA GLY A 164 14.61 6.89 15.66
C GLY A 164 15.05 8.34 15.48
#